data_AF-A0A6G1J9L9-F1
#
_entry.id   AF-A0A6G1J9L9-F1
#
_cell.length_a   1.000
_cell.length_b   1.000
_cell.length_c   1.000
_cell.angle_alpha   90.00
_cell.angle_beta   90.00
_cell.angle_gamma   90.00
#
_symmetry.space_group_name_H-M   'P 1'
#
loop_
_entity.id
_entity.type
_entity.pdbx_description
1 polymer ?
#
loop_
_entity_poly.entity_id
_entity_poly.type
_entity_poly.pdbx_seq_one_letter_code
_entity_poly.pdbx_strand_id
1 'polypeptide(L)'
;MLFTTIVTVVLSALPLLTTALPTPADASTTALAASAHNIYLVTCVPRKSSDDTNPTPAANFTAVAYFRKPINPNDTDSSTPQPNKAALVSQPPEPWEGVKWKLKVWKEKLFTASIAGGAESLATGELAGTAKLEDEDYACFRDGVTAIRIKEDELKGKCVADYWCAGLDAGKDTGDES
;
A
#
# COMPACT_ATOMS: atom_id res chain seq x y z
N MET A 1 -67.91 50.16 0.84
CA MET A 1 -66.76 51.08 0.77
C MET A 1 -65.52 50.20 0.74
N LEU A 2 -65.03 49.74 -0.42
CA LEU A 2 -64.09 50.45 -1.32
C LEU A 2 -62.96 51.14 -0.54
N PHE A 3 -61.75 50.55 -0.56
CA PHE A 3 -60.53 51.19 -1.08
C PHE A 3 -59.43 50.14 -1.34
N THR A 4 -59.13 49.97 -2.63
CA THR A 4 -57.83 49.62 -3.24
C THR A 4 -56.76 50.61 -2.72
N THR A 5 -55.47 50.32 -2.53
CA THR A 5 -54.41 50.31 -3.57
C THR A 5 -53.02 50.04 -2.93
N ILE A 6 -52.31 49.02 -3.43
CA ILE A 6 -50.87 48.88 -3.81
C ILE A 6 -49.80 49.71 -3.07
N VAL A 7 -48.70 49.08 -2.60
CA VAL A 7 -47.29 49.36 -3.02
C VAL A 7 -46.39 48.15 -2.65
N THR A 8 -45.86 47.51 -3.68
CA THR A 8 -44.75 46.56 -3.68
C THR A 8 -43.42 47.29 -3.47
N VAL A 9 -42.56 46.80 -2.56
CA VAL A 9 -41.12 47.07 -2.58
C VAL A 9 -40.39 45.74 -2.63
N VAL A 10 -39.90 45.44 -3.83
CA VAL A 10 -38.88 44.41 -4.09
C VAL A 10 -37.55 45.01 -3.65
N LEU A 11 -36.93 44.45 -2.61
CA LEU A 11 -35.53 44.72 -2.30
C LEU A 11 -34.74 43.40 -2.34
N SER A 12 -34.23 43.18 -3.54
CA SER A 12 -33.20 42.22 -3.92
C SER A 12 -31.94 42.37 -3.07
N ALA A 13 -31.64 41.35 -2.28
CA ALA A 13 -30.29 41.07 -1.79
C ALA A 13 -29.90 39.67 -2.28
N LEU A 14 -29.31 39.60 -3.48
CA LEU A 14 -28.61 38.41 -3.94
C LEU A 14 -27.29 38.35 -3.16
N PRO A 15 -27.06 37.38 -2.26
CA PRO A 15 -25.71 37.09 -1.82
C PRO A 15 -24.97 36.52 -3.03
N LEU A 16 -23.97 37.26 -3.50
CA LEU A 16 -22.93 36.73 -4.38
C LEU A 16 -22.25 35.58 -3.64
N LEU A 17 -22.75 34.37 -3.82
CA LEU A 17 -22.02 33.16 -3.48
C LEU A 17 -20.81 33.11 -4.41
N THR A 18 -19.69 33.65 -3.91
CA THR A 18 -18.36 33.40 -4.43
C THR A 18 -18.15 31.89 -4.46
N THR A 19 -18.38 31.30 -5.62
CA THR A 19 -17.91 29.97 -5.98
C THR A 19 -16.39 30.04 -6.04
N ALA A 20 -15.73 29.84 -4.90
CA ALA A 20 -14.32 29.48 -4.91
C ALA A 20 -14.25 28.11 -5.60
N LEU A 21 -13.85 28.11 -6.89
CA LEU A 21 -13.49 26.86 -7.54
C LEU A 21 -12.36 26.25 -6.71
N PRO A 22 -12.51 25.03 -6.18
CA PRO A 22 -11.38 24.33 -5.59
C PRO A 22 -10.34 24.21 -6.70
N THR A 23 -9.19 24.83 -6.48
CA THR A 23 -8.02 24.64 -7.32
C THR A 23 -7.72 23.14 -7.27
N PRO A 24 -7.55 22.45 -8.41
CA PRO A 24 -7.03 21.09 -8.38
C PRO A 24 -5.66 21.19 -7.71
N ALA A 25 -5.59 20.75 -6.45
CA ALA A 25 -4.32 20.50 -5.81
C ALA A 25 -3.72 19.35 -6.60
N ASP A 26 -2.85 19.68 -7.54
CA ASP A 26 -2.00 18.69 -8.18
C ASP A 26 -1.35 17.88 -7.06
N ALA A 27 -1.76 16.62 -6.99
CA ALA A 27 -1.33 15.65 -6.00
C ALA A 27 0.18 15.39 -6.17
N SER A 28 1.00 16.29 -5.63
CA SER A 28 2.44 16.13 -5.50
C SER A 28 2.80 15.66 -4.10
N THR A 29 2.04 14.71 -3.54
CA THR A 29 2.43 13.97 -2.33
C THR A 29 3.31 12.76 -2.64
N THR A 30 3.54 12.44 -3.91
CA THR A 30 4.37 11.30 -4.35
C THR A 30 5.89 11.55 -4.30
N ALA A 31 6.35 12.77 -4.00
CA ALA A 31 7.77 13.12 -4.09
C ALA A 31 8.62 12.74 -2.86
N LEU A 32 8.03 12.28 -1.75
CA LEU A 32 8.79 11.86 -0.56
C LEU A 32 9.31 10.42 -0.63
N ALA A 33 8.92 9.62 -1.63
CA ALA A 33 9.23 8.19 -1.71
C ALA A 33 10.53 7.85 -2.49
N ALA A 34 11.26 8.84 -3.00
CA ALA A 34 12.30 8.60 -4.01
C ALA A 34 13.59 7.91 -3.49
N SER A 35 13.81 7.84 -2.17
CA SER A 35 14.99 7.22 -1.55
C SER A 35 14.66 6.14 -0.52
N ALA A 36 13.39 5.85 -0.26
CA ALA A 36 12.99 5.02 0.86
C ALA A 36 12.89 3.53 0.48
N HIS A 37 13.15 2.66 1.44
CA HIS A 37 12.82 1.25 1.33
C HIS A 37 11.30 1.07 1.16
N ASN A 38 10.90 -0.05 0.56
CA ASN A 38 9.51 -0.34 0.28
C ASN A 38 9.16 -1.72 0.81
N ILE A 39 7.99 -1.83 1.41
CA ILE A 39 7.40 -3.09 1.84
C ILE A 39 6.09 -3.26 1.08
N TYR A 40 5.89 -4.43 0.48
CA TYR A 40 4.61 -4.82 -0.09
C TYR A 40 4.00 -5.91 0.78
N LEU A 41 2.75 -5.68 1.17
CA LEU A 41 1.92 -6.67 1.84
C LEU A 41 1.20 -7.44 0.75
N VAL A 42 1.52 -8.71 0.59
CA VAL A 42 1.12 -9.47 -0.61
C VAL A 42 0.32 -10.70 -0.25
N THR A 43 -0.61 -11.05 -1.14
CA THR A 43 -1.26 -12.36 -1.18
C THR A 43 -0.73 -13.14 -2.37
N CYS A 44 -0.34 -14.39 -2.12
CA CYS A 44 0.39 -15.21 -3.06
C CYS A 44 -0.34 -16.51 -3.39
N VAL A 45 -0.25 -16.89 -4.66
CA VAL A 45 -0.59 -18.23 -5.15
C VAL A 45 0.72 -19.02 -5.31
N PRO A 46 0.88 -20.18 -4.65
CA PRO A 46 2.10 -20.95 -4.71
C PRO A 46 2.38 -21.43 -6.13
N ARG A 47 3.65 -21.39 -6.53
CA ARG A 47 4.05 -21.91 -7.84
C ARG A 47 4.32 -23.40 -7.69
N LYS A 48 3.52 -24.24 -8.36
CA LYS A 48 3.81 -25.68 -8.47
C LYS A 48 5.19 -25.87 -9.12
N SER A 49 6.10 -26.52 -8.40
CA SER A 49 7.31 -27.05 -8.99
C SER A 49 6.93 -28.27 -9.84
N SER A 50 7.40 -28.34 -11.08
CA SER A 50 7.15 -29.48 -11.97
C SER A 50 7.92 -30.74 -11.57
N ASP A 51 8.93 -30.60 -10.70
CA ASP A 51 9.89 -31.67 -10.33
C ASP A 51 9.75 -32.15 -8.87
N ASP A 52 8.82 -31.61 -8.08
CA ASP A 52 8.79 -31.91 -6.66
C ASP A 52 8.10 -33.24 -6.35
N THR A 53 8.92 -34.22 -5.94
CA THR A 53 8.50 -35.45 -5.24
C THR A 53 8.01 -35.16 -3.81
N ASN A 54 8.16 -33.92 -3.35
CA ASN A 54 7.64 -33.40 -2.08
C ASN A 54 6.84 -32.11 -2.34
N PRO A 55 5.49 -32.15 -2.31
CA PRO A 55 4.67 -30.99 -2.59
C PRO A 55 4.81 -29.94 -1.48
N THR A 56 5.69 -28.96 -1.66
CA THR A 56 5.75 -27.72 -0.88
C THR A 56 4.39 -26.98 -1.05
N PRO A 57 3.82 -26.37 0.00
CA PRO A 57 2.38 -26.42 0.28
C PRO A 57 1.52 -25.74 -0.79
N ALA A 58 0.47 -26.45 -1.20
CA ALA A 58 -0.45 -26.08 -2.29
C ALA A 58 -1.45 -24.96 -1.95
N ALA A 59 -1.38 -24.37 -0.76
CA ALA A 59 -2.32 -23.36 -0.30
C ALA A 59 -1.78 -21.96 -0.55
N ASN A 60 -2.69 -21.03 -0.88
CA ASN A 60 -2.40 -19.61 -0.91
C ASN A 60 -1.81 -19.15 0.45
N PHE A 61 -1.08 -18.05 0.44
CA PHE A 61 -0.43 -17.53 1.64
C PHE A 61 -0.31 -16.01 1.56
N THR A 62 -0.17 -15.35 2.72
CA THR A 62 0.22 -13.95 2.80
C THR A 62 1.69 -13.83 3.17
N ALA A 63 2.35 -12.81 2.62
CA ALA A 63 3.77 -12.57 2.82
C ALA A 63 4.08 -11.08 2.87
N VAL A 64 5.25 -10.77 3.45
CA VAL A 64 5.88 -9.45 3.34
C VAL A 64 6.95 -9.53 2.26
N ALA A 65 6.97 -8.58 1.33
CA ALA A 65 7.98 -8.47 0.28
C ALA A 65 8.71 -7.13 0.40
N TYR A 66 10.00 -7.17 0.74
CA TYR A 66 10.83 -5.99 0.95
C TYR A 66 11.70 -5.68 -0.28
N PHE A 67 11.69 -4.42 -0.69
CA PHE A 67 12.48 -3.88 -1.78
C PHE A 67 13.31 -2.70 -1.28
N ARG A 68 14.61 -2.71 -1.59
CA ARG A 68 15.53 -1.61 -1.27
C ARG A 68 15.28 -0.37 -2.12
N LYS A 69 14.59 -0.52 -3.25
CA LYS A 69 14.26 0.55 -4.19
C LYS A 69 12.81 0.42 -4.64
N PRO A 70 12.13 1.52 -4.97
CA PRO A 70 10.78 1.46 -5.55
C PRO A 70 10.76 0.60 -6.82
N ILE A 71 9.66 -0.12 -7.04
CA ILE A 71 9.43 -0.83 -8.29
C ILE A 71 9.22 0.22 -9.39
N ASN A 72 10.04 0.17 -10.44
CA ASN A 72 9.88 1.07 -11.57
C ASN A 72 8.82 0.49 -12.53
N PRO A 73 7.66 1.14 -12.70
CA PRO A 73 6.60 0.64 -13.59
C PRO A 73 7.00 0.69 -15.07
N ASN A 74 8.00 1.52 -15.41
CA ASN A 74 8.53 1.64 -16.77
C ASN A 74 9.71 0.70 -17.03
N ASP A 75 10.07 -0.15 -16.06
CA ASP A 75 11.07 -1.17 -16.29
C ASP A 75 10.50 -2.21 -17.25
N THR A 76 10.87 -2.09 -18.52
CA THR A 76 10.40 -2.93 -19.62
C THR A 76 11.07 -4.30 -19.63
N ASP A 77 12.00 -4.57 -18.70
CA ASP A 77 12.51 -5.92 -18.53
C ASP A 77 11.32 -6.84 -18.18
N SER A 78 11.05 -7.77 -19.09
CA SER A 78 9.88 -8.66 -19.12
C SER A 78 9.68 -9.54 -17.86
N SER A 79 10.52 -9.40 -16.85
CA SER A 79 10.47 -10.16 -15.62
C SER A 79 9.69 -9.43 -14.53
N THR A 80 8.66 -10.10 -13.99
CA THR A 80 7.97 -9.66 -12.78
C THR A 80 8.99 -9.33 -11.67
N PRO A 81 8.87 -8.17 -11.00
CA PRO A 81 9.82 -7.72 -9.99
C PRO A 81 9.96 -8.76 -8.87
N GLN A 82 11.19 -8.91 -8.38
CA GLN A 82 11.55 -9.81 -7.29
C GLN A 82 12.00 -8.99 -6.09
N PRO A 83 11.47 -9.28 -4.88
CA PRO A 83 11.89 -8.57 -3.68
C PRO A 83 13.34 -8.93 -3.33
N ASN A 84 14.01 -8.02 -2.62
CA ASN A 84 15.32 -8.31 -2.03
C ASN A 84 15.22 -9.32 -0.89
N LYS A 85 14.07 -9.33 -0.19
CA LYS A 85 13.75 -10.28 0.87
C LYS A 85 12.25 -10.51 0.94
N ALA A 86 11.82 -11.72 1.29
CA ALA A 86 10.44 -12.06 1.55
C ALA A 86 10.29 -12.83 2.86
N ALA A 87 9.12 -12.76 3.48
CA ALA A 87 8.83 -13.53 4.68
C ALA A 87 7.37 -13.99 4.68
N LEU A 88 7.14 -15.24 5.05
CA LEU A 88 5.80 -15.78 5.24
C LEU A 88 5.14 -15.09 6.44
N VAL A 89 3.89 -14.67 6.28
CA VAL A 89 3.07 -14.13 7.37
C VAL A 89 2.07 -15.16 7.85
N SER A 90 1.27 -15.68 6.92
CA SER A 90 0.27 -16.72 7.25
C SER A 90 0.03 -17.68 6.09
N GLN A 91 -0.25 -18.93 6.45
CA GLN A 91 -0.72 -19.99 5.56
C GLN A 91 -1.71 -20.88 6.35
N PRO A 92 -3.03 -20.84 6.06
CA PRO A 92 -3.73 -20.19 4.93
C PRO A 92 -3.64 -18.66 4.94
N PRO A 93 -3.98 -17.96 3.83
CA PRO A 93 -3.86 -16.51 3.80
C PRO A 93 -4.88 -15.89 4.77
N GLU A 94 -4.40 -14.98 5.61
CA GLU A 94 -5.24 -14.19 6.51
C GLU A 94 -5.33 -12.73 6.02
N PRO A 95 -6.46 -12.04 6.24
CA PRO A 95 -6.62 -10.66 5.81
C PRO A 95 -5.60 -9.72 6.49
N TRP A 96 -5.25 -8.64 5.79
CA TRP A 96 -4.40 -7.60 6.35
C TRP A 96 -5.22 -6.62 7.20
N GLU A 97 -6.46 -6.40 6.80
CA GLU A 97 -7.38 -5.39 7.29
C GLU A 97 -7.94 -5.75 8.66
N GLY A 98 -7.91 -4.80 9.59
CA GLY A 98 -8.42 -5.00 10.95
C GLY A 98 -7.56 -5.93 11.82
N VAL A 99 -6.46 -6.46 11.28
CA VAL A 99 -5.51 -7.31 12.00
C VAL A 99 -4.23 -6.53 12.27
N LYS A 100 -3.71 -6.67 13.51
CA LYS A 100 -2.39 -6.14 13.88
C LYS A 100 -1.37 -7.27 13.79
N TRP A 101 -0.55 -7.23 12.75
CA TRP A 101 0.52 -8.20 12.55
C TRP A 101 1.73 -7.81 13.39
N LYS A 102 2.33 -8.80 14.05
CA LYS A 102 3.59 -8.69 14.79
C LYS A 102 4.34 -10.01 14.70
N LEU A 103 5.40 -10.04 13.90
CA LEU A 103 6.19 -11.25 13.68
C LEU A 103 7.67 -10.92 13.49
N LYS A 104 8.51 -11.93 13.65
CA LYS A 104 9.93 -11.82 13.35
C LYS A 104 10.20 -12.27 11.93
N VAL A 105 10.98 -11.46 11.20
CA VAL A 105 11.36 -11.67 9.80
C VAL A 105 12.88 -11.50 9.68
N TRP A 106 13.50 -12.08 8.66
CA TRP A 106 14.89 -11.80 8.25
C TRP A 106 15.91 -11.59 9.39
N LYS A 107 16.40 -12.67 10.01
CA LYS A 107 17.31 -12.62 11.17
C LYS A 107 16.68 -11.98 12.41
N GLU A 108 15.50 -12.46 12.80
CA GLU A 108 14.81 -12.05 14.04
C GLU A 108 14.35 -10.58 14.10
N LYS A 109 14.37 -9.85 12.98
CA LYS A 109 13.89 -8.47 12.91
C LYS A 109 12.38 -8.40 13.15
N LEU A 110 11.95 -7.51 14.02
CA LEU A 110 10.55 -7.31 14.34
C LEU A 110 9.86 -6.51 13.22
N PHE A 111 8.92 -7.15 12.56
CA PHE A 111 7.99 -6.52 11.64
C PHE A 111 6.62 -6.36 12.30
N THR A 112 6.01 -5.19 12.10
CA THR A 112 4.62 -4.94 12.48
C THR A 112 3.85 -4.26 11.36
N ALA A 113 2.57 -4.58 11.23
CA ALA A 113 1.66 -3.90 10.31
C ALA A 113 0.27 -3.74 10.92
N SER A 114 -0.37 -2.62 10.62
CA SER A 114 -1.73 -2.31 11.04
C SER A 114 -2.46 -1.63 9.89
N ILE A 115 -3.30 -2.38 9.20
CA ILE A 115 -4.15 -1.89 8.12
C ILE A 115 -5.57 -1.68 8.68
N ALA A 116 -6.18 -0.53 8.36
CA ALA A 116 -7.53 -0.22 8.81
C ALA A 116 -8.55 -1.25 8.29
N GLY A 117 -9.57 -1.57 9.09
CA GLY A 117 -10.69 -2.37 8.60
C GLY A 117 -11.43 -1.63 7.48
N GLY A 118 -11.75 -2.32 6.38
CA GLY A 118 -12.40 -1.71 5.21
C GLY A 118 -11.42 -1.05 4.22
N ALA A 119 -10.11 -1.13 4.47
CA ALA A 119 -9.09 -0.53 3.60
C ALA A 119 -9.06 -1.14 2.18
N GLU A 120 -9.62 -2.34 1.99
CA GLU A 120 -9.75 -2.99 0.69
C GLU A 120 -10.65 -2.21 -0.28
N SER A 121 -11.56 -1.39 0.27
CA SER A 121 -12.52 -0.55 -0.46
C SER A 121 -11.98 0.84 -0.84
N LEU A 122 -10.79 1.19 -0.36
CA LEU A 122 -10.13 2.45 -0.69
C LEU A 122 -9.74 2.51 -2.16
N ALA A 123 -9.60 3.71 -2.71
CA ALA A 123 -9.02 3.88 -4.04
C ALA A 123 -7.52 3.56 -4.01
N THR A 124 -6.98 3.05 -5.12
CA THR A 124 -5.53 2.82 -5.25
C THR A 124 -4.76 4.11 -4.97
N GLY A 125 -3.74 4.01 -4.11
CA GLY A 125 -2.92 5.14 -3.66
C GLY A 125 -3.45 5.85 -2.40
N GLU A 126 -4.64 5.51 -1.90
CA GLU A 126 -5.14 6.07 -0.64
C GLU A 126 -4.48 5.42 0.58
N LEU A 127 -4.32 6.21 1.65
CA LEU A 127 -3.68 5.77 2.89
C LEU A 127 -4.56 4.72 3.60
N ALA A 128 -4.04 3.51 3.72
CA ALA A 128 -4.71 2.34 4.28
C ALA A 128 -4.25 1.99 5.69
N GLY A 129 -3.02 2.36 6.07
CA GLY A 129 -2.48 2.02 7.37
C GLY A 129 -0.99 2.32 7.51
N THR A 130 -0.34 1.58 8.40
CA THR A 130 1.09 1.75 8.71
C THR A 130 1.77 0.41 8.89
N ALA A 131 3.09 0.39 8.68
CA ALA A 131 3.95 -0.72 9.03
C ALA A 131 5.24 -0.21 9.68
N LYS A 132 5.94 -1.09 10.37
CA LYS A 132 7.24 -0.82 10.98
C LYS A 132 8.14 -2.03 10.81
N LEU A 133 9.39 -1.81 10.44
CA LEU A 133 10.43 -2.83 10.40
C LEU A 133 11.61 -2.36 11.23
N GLU A 134 11.86 -3.04 12.37
CA GLU A 134 12.78 -2.54 13.39
C GLU A 134 12.41 -1.12 13.83
N ASP A 135 13.28 -0.15 13.56
CA ASP A 135 13.09 1.25 13.90
C ASP A 135 12.45 2.05 12.76
N GLU A 136 12.42 1.52 11.52
CA GLU A 136 11.94 2.21 10.34
C GLU A 136 10.42 2.18 10.22
N ASP A 137 9.81 3.36 10.12
CA ASP A 137 8.37 3.54 9.97
C ASP A 137 7.96 3.63 8.50
N TYR A 138 6.80 3.07 8.17
CA TYR A 138 6.26 3.02 6.81
C TYR A 138 4.79 3.46 6.79
N ALA A 139 4.41 4.23 5.77
CA ALA A 139 3.02 4.53 5.46
C ALA A 139 2.50 3.59 4.37
N CYS A 140 1.39 2.90 4.62
CA CYS A 140 0.82 1.90 3.72
C CYS A 140 -0.37 2.45 2.95
N PHE A 141 -0.34 2.27 1.64
CA PHE A 141 -1.34 2.71 0.68
C PHE A 141 -1.97 1.52 -0.01
N ARG A 142 -3.24 1.65 -0.39
CA ARG A 142 -3.93 0.63 -1.18
C ARG A 142 -3.25 0.47 -2.54
N ASP A 143 -2.88 -0.76 -2.90
CA ASP A 143 -2.27 -1.07 -4.19
C ASP A 143 -3.24 -1.90 -5.04
N GLY A 144 -3.34 -3.20 -4.76
CA GLY A 144 -4.29 -4.15 -5.35
C GLY A 144 -3.94 -4.65 -6.74
N VAL A 145 -2.84 -4.20 -7.35
CA VAL A 145 -2.55 -4.46 -8.78
C VAL A 145 -1.10 -4.86 -9.05
N THR A 146 -0.16 -4.46 -8.19
CA THR A 146 1.26 -4.69 -8.39
C THR A 146 1.59 -6.18 -8.28
N ALA A 147 2.00 -6.77 -9.39
CA ALA A 147 2.41 -8.17 -9.46
C ALA A 147 3.85 -8.34 -8.98
N ILE A 148 4.06 -9.22 -8.00
CA ILE A 148 5.37 -9.52 -7.41
C ILE A 148 5.63 -11.01 -7.52
N ARG A 149 6.88 -11.39 -7.78
CA ARG A 149 7.30 -12.79 -7.80
C ARG A 149 8.25 -13.07 -6.65
N ILE A 150 7.86 -13.99 -5.76
CA ILE A 150 8.73 -14.47 -4.68
C ILE A 150 9.42 -15.76 -5.15
N LYS A 151 10.74 -15.82 -4.98
CA LYS A 151 11.60 -16.97 -5.31
C LYS A 151 12.66 -17.19 -4.23
N GLU A 152 12.23 -17.33 -2.99
CA GLU A 152 13.14 -17.78 -1.93
C GLU A 152 13.08 -19.31 -1.82
N ASP A 153 14.08 -19.93 -1.20
CA ASP A 153 14.24 -21.39 -1.20
C ASP A 153 12.98 -22.12 -0.69
N GLU A 154 12.38 -21.58 0.38
CA GLU A 154 11.19 -22.14 1.05
C GLU A 154 9.89 -21.41 0.68
N LEU A 155 9.96 -20.24 0.02
CA LEU A 155 8.81 -19.41 -0.29
C LEU A 155 8.77 -19.05 -1.78
N LYS A 156 7.85 -19.66 -2.53
CA LYS A 156 7.75 -19.48 -3.99
C LYS A 156 6.31 -19.24 -4.41
N GLY A 157 6.06 -18.11 -5.07
CA GLY A 157 4.71 -17.75 -5.48
C GLY A 157 4.65 -16.62 -6.50
N LYS A 158 3.49 -16.54 -7.17
CA LYS A 158 3.06 -15.34 -7.88
C LYS A 158 2.13 -14.58 -6.93
N CYS A 159 2.44 -13.33 -6.67
CA CYS A 159 1.76 -12.54 -5.67
C CYS A 159 1.19 -11.26 -6.26
N VAL A 160 0.14 -10.77 -5.64
CA VAL A 160 -0.40 -9.43 -5.87
C VAL A 160 -0.23 -8.64 -4.59
N ALA A 161 0.27 -7.41 -4.70
CA ALA A 161 0.33 -6.52 -3.56
C ALA A 161 -1.07 -6.04 -3.20
N ASP A 162 -1.49 -6.34 -1.98
CA ASP A 162 -2.71 -5.78 -1.40
C ASP A 162 -2.43 -4.32 -1.00
N TYR A 163 -1.25 -4.08 -0.42
CA TYR A 163 -0.80 -2.77 0.04
C TYR A 163 0.66 -2.54 -0.30
N TRP A 164 0.98 -1.28 -0.63
CA TRP A 164 2.35 -0.78 -0.78
C TRP A 164 2.67 0.16 0.38
N CYS A 165 3.73 -0.13 1.12
CA CYS A 165 4.20 0.64 2.25
C CYS A 165 5.52 1.34 1.90
N ALA A 166 5.48 2.67 1.85
CA ALA A 166 6.65 3.51 1.60
C ALA A 166 7.34 3.84 2.93
N GLY A 167 8.65 3.61 3.01
CA GLY A 167 9.45 4.01 4.16
C GLY A 167 9.43 5.52 4.34
N LEU A 168 9.34 5.97 5.59
CA LEU A 168 9.29 7.38 5.97
C LEU A 168 10.66 7.94 6.35
N ASP A 169 11.63 7.06 6.60
CA ASP A 169 12.99 7.47 6.88
C ASP A 169 13.70 7.85 5.58
N ALA A 170 13.97 9.15 5.45
CA ALA A 170 14.86 9.67 4.43
C ALA A 170 16.29 9.24 4.75
N GLY A 171 16.65 8.01 4.36
CA GLY A 171 18.00 7.49 4.25
C GLY A 171 18.99 8.07 5.25
N LYS A 172 18.89 7.68 6.53
CA LYS A 172 20.12 7.61 7.34
C LYS A 172 20.89 6.42 6.80
N ASP A 173 21.69 6.65 5.76
CA ASP A 173 22.75 5.74 5.33
C ASP A 173 23.73 5.57 6.50
N THR A 174 23.38 4.76 7.49
CA THR A 174 24.35 4.16 8.38
C THR A 174 25.00 3.05 7.57
N GLY A 175 26.14 3.37 6.96
CA GLY A 175 26.92 2.48 6.12
C GLY A 175 27.42 1.25 6.87
N ASP A 176 26.55 0.28 7.10
CA ASP A 176 26.91 -1.06 7.54
C ASP A 176 26.92 -1.99 6.31
N GLU A 177 28.04 -1.89 5.60
CA GLU A 177 28.58 -2.96 4.78
C GLU A 177 29.04 -4.09 5.74
N SER A 178 28.29 -5.20 5.81
CA SER A 178 28.73 -6.48 6.41
C SER A 178 27.90 -7.65 5.91
#